data_AF-A0A817ZN76-F1
#
_entry.id   AF-A0A817ZN76-F1
#
_cell.length_a   1.000
_cell.length_b   1.000
_cell.length_c   1.000
_cell.angle_alpha   90.00
_cell.angle_beta   90.00
_cell.angle_gamma   90.00
#
_symmetry.space_group_name_H-M   'P 1'
#
loop_
_entity.id
_entity.type
_entity.pdbx_description
1 polymer ?
#
loop_
_entity_poly.entity_id
_entity_poly.type
_entity_poly.pdbx_seq_one_letter_code
_entity_poly.pdbx_strand_id
1 'polypeptide(L)' 'TDGDIGAVFGLGFPPMKGGPFRFMDTYGICNIVDLMNNYQLEYGDRFVPTQFLIDMVKENKKFYP' A
#
# COMPACT_ATOMS: atom_id res chain seq x y z
N THR A 1 11.92 -3.01 2.35
CA THR A 1 13.11 -2.13 2.30
C THR A 1 13.58 -1.88 0.88
N ASP A 2 13.96 -2.91 0.10
CA ASP A 2 14.46 -2.70 -1.28
C ASP A 2 13.42 -2.09 -2.23
N GLY A 3 12.15 -2.48 -2.10
CA GLY A 3 11.05 -1.91 -2.89
C GLY A 3 10.80 -0.43 -2.61
N ASP A 4 11.04 0.04 -1.38
CA ASP A 4 10.89 1.46 -1.03
C ASP A 4 12.04 2.29 -1.60
N ILE A 5 13.27 1.78 -1.53
CA ILE A 5 14.46 2.42 -2.11
C ILE A 5 14.30 2.51 -3.63
N GLY A 6 13.87 1.42 -4.28
CA GLY A 6 13.62 1.40 -5.73
C GLY A 6 12.52 2.38 -6.15
N ALA A 7 11.45 2.52 -5.36
CA ALA A 7 10.37 3.47 -5.68
C ALA A 7 10.80 4.93 -5.47
N VAL A 8 11.56 5.24 -4.42
CA VAL A 8 12.02 6.61 -4.15
C VAL A 8 13.06 7.05 -5.20
N PHE A 9 14.06 6.22 -5.50
CA PHE A 9 15.15 6.61 -6.41
C PHE A 9 14.89 6.29 -7.88
N GLY A 10 14.02 5.33 -8.20
CA GLY A 10 13.72 4.92 -9.57
C GLY A 10 12.44 5.54 -10.14
N LEU A 11 11.37 5.62 -9.34
CA LEU A 11 10.05 6.13 -9.78
C LEU A 11 9.77 7.57 -9.30
N GLY A 12 10.65 8.15 -8.48
CA GLY A 12 10.49 9.49 -7.92
C GLY A 12 9.43 9.57 -6.81
N PHE A 13 9.15 8.48 -6.10
CA PHE A 13 8.22 8.51 -4.96
C PHE A 13 8.72 9.50 -3.88
N PRO A 14 7.84 10.31 -3.26
CA PRO A 14 8.27 11.34 -2.33
C PRO A 14 9.15 10.79 -1.20
N PRO A 15 10.42 11.24 -1.07
CA PRO A 15 11.36 10.69 -0.10
C PRO A 15 10.91 10.95 1.34
N MET A 16 10.19 12.06 1.60
CA MET A 16 9.63 12.37 2.91
C MET A 16 8.65 11.31 3.44
N LYS A 17 8.05 10.51 2.54
CA LYS A 17 7.13 9.42 2.89
C LYS A 17 7.83 8.07 3.06
N GLY A 18 9.14 8.00 2.80
CA GLY A 18 9.97 6.81 3.00
C GLY A 18 9.72 5.66 2.04
N GLY A 19 8.93 5.88 0.97
CA GLY A 19 8.52 4.86 0.01
C GLY A 19 7.07 4.38 0.18
N PRO A 20 6.53 3.66 -0.81
CA PRO A 20 5.14 3.20 -0.82
C PRO A 20 4.78 2.30 0.37
N PHE A 21 5.64 1.37 0.78
CA PHE A 21 5.33 0.44 1.88
C PHE A 21 5.38 1.15 3.24
N ARG A 22 6.36 2.03 3.44
CA ARG A 22 6.42 2.89 4.63
C ARG A 22 5.18 3.78 4.74
N PHE A 23 4.73 4.33 3.61
CA PHE A 23 3.51 5.12 3.52
C PHE A 23 2.26 4.30 3.85
N MET A 24 2.14 3.06 3.36
CA MET A 24 1.01 2.18 3.69
C MET A 24 0.91 1.91 5.19
N ASP A 25 2.04 1.74 5.89
CA ASP A 25 2.04 1.55 7.34
C ASP A 25 1.65 2.82 8.12
N THR A 26 1.98 4.01 7.60
CA THR A 26 1.61 5.29 8.25
C THR A 26 0.16 5.67 7.97
N TYR A 27 -0.32 5.44 6.76
CA TYR A 27 -1.70 5.70 6.36
C TYR A 27 -2.67 4.66 6.92
N GLY A 28 -2.19 3.43 7.14
CA GLY A 28 -2.95 2.29 7.61
C GLY A 28 -3.39 1.39 6.46
N ILE A 29 -3.04 0.11 6.53
CA ILE A 29 -3.33 -0.86 5.47
C ILE A 29 -4.85 -1.04 5.28
N CYS A 30 -5.64 -0.96 6.35
CA CYS A 30 -7.10 -0.99 6.25
C CYS A 30 -7.63 0.13 5.34
N ASN A 31 -7.16 1.36 5.55
CA ASN A 31 -7.58 2.51 4.75
C ASN A 31 -7.16 2.36 3.28
N ILE A 32 -6.00 1.75 3.01
CA ILE A 32 -5.55 1.44 1.64
C ILE A 32 -6.51 0.44 0.99
N VAL A 33 -6.85 -0.65 1.68
CA VAL A 33 -7.76 -1.69 1.16
C VAL A 33 -9.14 -1.11 0.88
N ASP A 34 -9.68 -0.27 1.77
CA ASP A 34 -10.96 0.40 1.57
C ASP A 34 -10.92 1.36 0.37
N LEU A 35 -9.84 2.11 0.21
CA LEU A 35 -9.62 2.98 -0.95
C LEU A 35 -9.54 2.17 -2.26
N MET A 36 -8.84 1.03 -2.23
CA MET A 36 -8.74 0.12 -3.38
C MET A 36 -10.11 -0.46 -3.75
N ASN A 37 -10.92 -0.87 -2.78
CA ASN A 37 -12.29 -1.33 -3.01
C ASN A 37 -13.16 -0.24 -3.64
N ASN A 38 -13.06 1.00 -3.15
CA ASN A 38 -13.80 2.13 -3.74
C ASN A 38 -13.37 2.37 -5.20
N TYR A 39 -12.06 2.34 -5.48
CA TYR A 39 -11.57 2.48 -6.85
C TYR A 39 -11.88 1.27 -7.73
N GLN A 40 -12.01 0.08 -7.16
CA GLN A 40 -12.47 -1.08 -7.92
C GLN A 40 -13.91 -0.87 -8.41
N LEU A 41 -14.79 -0.32 -7.56
CA LEU A 41 -16.16 -0.02 -7.95
C LEU A 41 -16.24 1.03 -9.08
N GLU A 42 -15.34 2.01 -9.06
CA GLU A 42 -15.37 3.13 -10.01
C GLU A 42 -14.60 2.85 -11.31
N TYR A 43 -13.45 2.16 -11.24
CA TYR A 43 -12.51 2.00 -12.34
C TYR A 43 -12.26 0.53 -12.74
N GLY A 44 -12.92 -0.41 -12.07
CA GLY A 44 -12.90 -1.85 -12.38
C GLY A 44 -11.74 -2.62 -11.74
N ASP A 45 -11.56 -3.85 -12.22
CA ASP A 45 -10.77 -4.89 -11.53
C ASP A 45 -9.28 -4.60 -11.37
N ARG A 46 -8.73 -3.57 -12.02
CA ARG A 46 -7.33 -3.16 -11.84
C ARG A 46 -7.02 -2.67 -10.43
N PHE A 47 -8.03 -2.28 -9.67
CA PHE A 47 -7.89 -1.81 -8.29
C PHE A 47 -8.29 -2.85 -7.25
N VAL A 48 -8.52 -4.10 -7.64
CA VAL A 48 -8.78 -5.19 -6.69
C VAL A 48 -7.65 -5.27 -5.67
N PRO A 49 -7.93 -5.15 -4.36
CA PRO A 49 -6.91 -5.35 -3.34
C PRO A 49 -6.38 -6.78 -3.40
N THR A 50 -5.06 -6.94 -3.28
CA THR A 50 -4.43 -8.26 -3.30
C THR A 50 -4.80 -9.04 -2.04
N GLN A 51 -4.88 -10.38 -2.16
CA GLN A 51 -5.18 -11.24 -1.02
C GLN A 51 -4.20 -11.02 0.15
N PHE A 52 -2.94 -10.77 -0.17
CA PHE A 52 -1.92 -10.44 0.83
C PHE A 52 -2.26 -9.19 1.66
N LEU A 53 -2.74 -8.11 1.04
CA LEU A 53 -3.15 -6.90 1.76
C LEU A 53 -4.37 -7.16 2.63
N ILE A 54 -5.34 -7.94 2.15
CA ILE A 54 -6.53 -8.33 2.91
C ILE A 54 -6.13 -9.14 4.16
N ASP A 55 -5.20 -10.07 4.01
CA ASP A 55 -4.73 -10.91 5.12
C ASP A 55 -3.91 -10.08 6.11
N MET A 56 -3.11 -9.12 5.65
CA MET A 56 -2.42 -8.15 6.53
C MET A 56 -3.40 -7.32 7.37
N VAL A 57 -4.53 -6.90 6.80
CA VAL A 57 -5.58 -6.19 7.57
C VAL A 57 -6.16 -7.10 8.65
N LYS A 58 -6.47 -8.36 8.32
CA LYS A 58 -7.02 -9.33 9.30
C LYS A 58 -6.05 -9.62 10.43
N GLU A 59 -4.77 -9.73 10.11
CA GLU A 59 -3.71 -10.04 11.08
C GLU A 59 -3.15 -8.79 11.78
N ASN A 60 -3.66 -7.60 11.46
CA ASN A 60 -3.19 -6.30 11.95
C ASN A 60 -1.65 -6.16 11.82
N LYS A 61 -1.11 -6.64 10.70
CA LYS A 61 0.32 -6.62 10.39
C LYS A 61 0.72 -5.33 9.69
N LYS A 62 2.01 -5.02 9.78
CA LYS A 62 2.67 -3.89 9.10
C LYS A 62 3.78 -4.42 8.21
N PHE A 63 4.15 -3.66 7.18
CA PHE A 63 5.29 -4.00 6.32
C PHE A 63 6.62 -3.87 7.04
N TYR A 64 6.70 -2.89 7.95
CA TYR A 64 7.84 -2.70 8.83
C TYR A 64 7.49 -3.10 10.26
N PRO A 65 8.41 -3.79 10.97
CA PRO A 65 8.25 -4.10 12.40
C PRO A 65 8.25 -2.84 13.27
#